data_AF-A0A7W4CTT6-F1
#
_entry.id   AF-A0A7W4CTT6-F1
#
_cell.length_a   1.000
_cell.length_b   1.000
_cell.length_c   1.000
_cell.angle_alpha   90.00
_cell.angle_beta   90.00
_cell.angle_gamma   90.00
#
_symmetry.space_group_name_H-M   'P 1'
#
loop_
_entity.id
_entity.type
_entity.pdbx_description
1 polymer ?
#
loop_
_entity_poly.entity_id
_entity_poly.type
_entity_poly.pdbx_seq_one_letter_code
_entity_poly.pdbx_strand_id
1 'polypeptide(L)'
;MKRLLSVAASAALALTGLAVTAQTAAADVTCTGTLSARNVGDNNIIVPGGSSCNLTDVTTQGNVILGAGSSVTINGGYVDGSVQAESKSPGSVVVRSGARVNGNIQVKYATGAVTINGARVGGDVQLFENRAAISVNNNVIDGNLQCKENLSAPAGAGNVVKGSAEDQCRGLTGTAPAPSPAPSGPAVDIYITPGDHYVNGRRWRTVCEPYSATERCRTEIQATIVKWDDGDDDDRGRFVQVNGWAFNNLTYKATARSTWKNNPLAANGVVGGRYTWTDGGRTWRTECDTALTGRNGCRTYASADVVENRGGRYVWVEKEILNNMVRFS
;
A
#
# COMPACT_ATOMS: atom_id res chain seq x y z
N MET A 1 11.65 -84.38 -43.25
CA MET A 1 11.11 -83.66 -44.43
C MET A 1 10.18 -82.55 -43.95
N LYS A 2 10.28 -81.35 -44.54
CA LYS A 2 9.44 -80.12 -44.40
C LYS A 2 9.52 -79.41 -43.01
N ARG A 3 10.32 -78.33 -42.89
CA ARG A 3 10.06 -76.89 -43.20
C ARG A 3 9.09 -76.21 -42.22
N LEU A 4 9.54 -75.18 -41.49
CA LEU A 4 9.14 -73.77 -41.68
C LEU A 4 9.82 -72.83 -40.66
N LEU A 5 10.04 -71.59 -41.10
CA LEU A 5 10.80 -70.48 -40.52
C LEU A 5 10.08 -69.78 -39.36
N SER A 6 10.83 -69.04 -38.53
CA SER A 6 10.51 -67.66 -38.11
C SER A 6 11.73 -66.99 -37.46
N VAL A 7 12.14 -65.86 -38.03
CA VAL A 7 13.20 -64.96 -37.55
C VAL A 7 12.57 -63.92 -36.62
N ALA A 8 13.12 -63.73 -35.42
CA ALA A 8 12.79 -62.59 -34.56
C ALA A 8 14.01 -61.68 -34.45
N ALA A 9 13.88 -60.46 -34.96
CA ALA A 9 14.91 -59.42 -34.92
C ALA A 9 14.86 -58.67 -33.57
N SER A 10 16.02 -58.58 -32.92
CA SER A 10 16.22 -57.82 -31.68
C SER A 10 16.36 -56.32 -32.00
N ALA A 11 15.46 -55.48 -31.48
CA ALA A 11 15.60 -54.03 -31.49
C ALA A 11 16.05 -53.56 -30.10
N ALA A 12 17.28 -53.05 -30.00
CA ALA A 12 17.81 -52.41 -28.80
C ALA A 12 17.28 -50.97 -28.71
N LEU A 13 16.44 -50.67 -27.71
CA LEU A 13 16.05 -49.31 -27.35
C LEU A 13 17.07 -48.72 -26.37
N ALA A 14 17.86 -47.75 -26.81
CA ALA A 14 18.65 -46.90 -25.94
C ALA A 14 17.74 -45.84 -25.30
N LEU A 15 17.45 -45.97 -24.01
CA LEU A 15 16.81 -44.90 -23.23
C LEU A 15 17.85 -43.84 -22.87
N THR A 16 17.92 -42.76 -23.64
CA THR A 16 18.55 -41.51 -23.21
C THR A 16 17.64 -40.83 -22.21
N GLY A 17 17.95 -40.95 -20.92
CA GLY A 17 17.26 -40.21 -19.87
C GLY A 17 17.52 -38.71 -19.99
N LEU A 18 16.49 -37.92 -20.31
CA LEU A 18 16.51 -36.49 -20.08
C LEU A 18 16.35 -36.24 -18.57
N ALA A 19 17.43 -35.87 -17.90
CA ALA A 19 17.36 -35.31 -16.56
C ALA A 19 16.73 -33.92 -16.65
N VAL A 20 15.44 -33.81 -16.33
CA VAL A 20 14.79 -32.52 -16.08
C VAL A 20 15.29 -32.03 -14.72
N THR A 21 16.22 -31.09 -14.70
CA THR A 21 16.60 -30.39 -13.48
C THR A 21 15.44 -29.46 -13.11
N ALA A 22 14.64 -29.83 -12.11
CA ALA A 22 13.67 -28.93 -11.51
C ALA A 22 14.44 -27.71 -10.97
N GLN A 23 14.21 -26.55 -11.57
CA GLN A 23 14.78 -25.30 -11.11
C GLN A 23 14.07 -24.97 -9.80
N THR A 24 14.73 -25.15 -8.67
CA THR A 24 14.18 -24.77 -7.37
C THR A 24 13.91 -23.28 -7.39
N ALA A 25 12.65 -22.86 -7.20
CA ALA A 25 12.32 -21.48 -6.92
C ALA A 25 13.23 -21.02 -5.77
N ALA A 26 14.00 -19.96 -5.99
CA ALA A 26 14.84 -19.41 -4.95
C ALA A 26 13.92 -18.98 -3.80
N ALA A 27 14.32 -19.31 -2.57
CA ALA A 27 13.59 -18.91 -1.38
C ALA A 27 14.10 -17.54 -0.92
N ASP A 28 13.24 -16.79 -0.22
CA ASP A 28 13.61 -15.58 0.50
C ASP A 28 14.91 -15.77 1.31
N VAL A 29 15.76 -14.74 1.29
CA VAL A 29 17.07 -14.78 1.96
C VAL A 29 16.93 -14.28 3.38
N THR A 30 17.10 -15.17 4.35
CA THR A 30 17.21 -14.80 5.76
C THR A 30 18.58 -14.19 6.05
N CYS A 31 18.61 -13.02 6.70
CA CYS A 31 19.83 -12.33 7.11
C CYS A 31 19.86 -12.13 8.64
N THR A 32 20.88 -12.71 9.28
CA THR A 32 21.14 -12.61 10.74
C THR A 32 22.55 -12.10 11.06
N GLY A 33 23.25 -11.58 10.06
CA GLY A 33 24.63 -11.12 10.15
C GLY A 33 24.95 -10.12 9.04
N THR A 34 25.94 -10.41 8.20
CA THR A 34 26.28 -9.53 7.07
C THR A 34 26.00 -10.22 5.73
N LEU A 35 25.41 -9.49 4.79
CA LEU A 35 25.37 -9.84 3.37
C LEU A 35 26.12 -8.76 2.60
N SER A 36 27.11 -9.16 1.80
CA SER A 36 27.95 -8.22 1.06
C SER A 36 28.05 -8.60 -0.42
N ALA A 37 27.99 -7.61 -1.31
CA ALA A 37 28.17 -7.75 -2.76
C ALA A 37 27.34 -8.88 -3.40
N ARG A 38 26.13 -9.11 -2.88
CA ARG A 38 25.27 -10.23 -3.24
C ARG A 38 24.06 -9.76 -4.03
N ASN A 39 23.74 -10.45 -5.12
CA ASN A 39 22.45 -10.35 -5.79
C ASN A 39 21.49 -11.41 -5.24
N VAL A 40 20.34 -10.97 -4.75
CA VAL A 40 19.27 -11.79 -4.15
C VAL A 40 18.15 -12.08 -5.16
N GLY A 41 18.21 -11.53 -6.37
CA GLY A 41 17.21 -11.73 -7.41
C GLY A 41 15.86 -11.11 -7.04
N ASP A 42 14.77 -11.78 -7.38
CA ASP A 42 13.38 -11.44 -7.06
C ASP A 42 12.97 -11.69 -5.60
N ASN A 43 13.87 -12.26 -4.81
CA ASN A 43 13.57 -12.70 -3.44
C ASN A 43 13.64 -11.56 -2.43
N ASN A 44 12.87 -11.67 -1.36
CA ASN A 44 12.97 -10.75 -0.23
C ASN A 44 14.19 -11.07 0.63
N ILE A 45 14.68 -10.05 1.32
CA ILE A 45 15.62 -10.20 2.43
C ILE A 45 14.81 -10.11 3.72
N ILE A 46 14.80 -11.20 4.48
CA ILE A 46 14.09 -11.28 5.75
C ILE A 46 15.09 -11.13 6.89
N VAL A 47 14.89 -10.14 7.77
CA VAL A 47 15.66 -9.99 9.00
C VAL A 47 14.82 -10.54 10.15
N PRO A 48 15.10 -11.73 10.70
CA PRO A 48 14.27 -12.31 11.75
C PRO A 48 14.22 -11.45 13.01
N GLY A 49 13.20 -11.67 13.84
CA GLY A 49 13.04 -10.93 15.10
C GLY A 49 14.29 -11.00 15.99
N GLY A 50 14.65 -9.87 16.61
CA GLY A 50 15.84 -9.70 17.45
C GLY A 50 17.19 -9.83 16.73
N SER A 51 17.21 -10.21 15.46
CA SER A 51 18.43 -10.36 14.68
C SER A 51 18.91 -9.01 14.15
N SER A 52 20.21 -8.91 13.87
CA SER A 52 20.80 -7.76 13.19
C SER A 52 21.28 -8.18 11.80
N CYS A 53 21.00 -7.35 10.79
CA CYS A 53 21.46 -7.56 9.43
C CYS A 53 22.21 -6.33 8.91
N ASN A 54 23.40 -6.53 8.36
CA ASN A 54 24.18 -5.53 7.65
C ASN A 54 24.23 -5.88 6.16
N LEU A 55 23.57 -5.08 5.33
CA LEU A 55 23.59 -5.18 3.88
C LEU A 55 24.65 -4.23 3.34
N THR A 56 25.67 -4.73 2.65
CA THR A 56 26.70 -3.91 2.02
C THR A 56 26.73 -4.19 0.52
N ASP A 57 26.36 -3.21 -0.30
CA ASP A 57 26.29 -3.37 -1.77
C ASP A 57 25.47 -4.58 -2.22
N VAL A 58 24.33 -4.84 -1.56
CA VAL A 58 23.41 -5.92 -1.89
C VAL A 58 22.35 -5.43 -2.88
N THR A 59 22.01 -6.26 -3.86
CA THR A 59 20.91 -5.99 -4.80
C THR A 59 19.77 -6.99 -4.63
N THR A 60 18.54 -6.52 -4.52
CA THR A 60 17.31 -7.34 -4.50
C THR A 60 16.22 -6.63 -5.28
N GLN A 61 15.41 -7.38 -6.04
CA GLN A 61 14.17 -6.90 -6.63
C GLN A 61 12.97 -7.05 -5.66
N GLY A 62 13.17 -7.78 -4.56
CA GLY A 62 12.20 -7.91 -3.47
C GLY A 62 12.33 -6.82 -2.41
N ASN A 63 11.74 -7.08 -1.25
CA ASN A 63 11.72 -6.18 -0.11
C ASN A 63 12.80 -6.54 0.93
N VAL A 64 13.17 -5.57 1.76
CA VAL A 64 13.83 -5.82 3.04
C VAL A 64 12.78 -5.80 4.15
N ILE A 65 12.48 -6.95 4.73
CA ILE A 65 11.38 -7.12 5.69
C ILE A 65 11.95 -7.41 7.08
N LEU A 66 11.62 -6.55 8.03
CA LEU A 66 12.11 -6.66 9.40
C LEU A 66 11.15 -7.46 10.29
N GLY A 67 11.72 -8.26 11.18
CA GLY A 67 11.03 -8.93 12.28
C GLY A 67 10.97 -8.08 13.55
N ALA A 68 10.25 -8.57 14.55
CA ALA A 68 10.07 -7.87 15.83
C ALA A 68 11.41 -7.56 16.52
N GLY A 69 11.69 -6.30 16.86
CA GLY A 69 12.95 -5.90 17.54
C GLY A 69 14.22 -6.13 16.72
N SER A 70 14.10 -6.47 15.43
CA SER A 70 15.25 -6.67 14.55
C SER A 70 15.90 -5.34 14.16
N SER A 71 17.14 -5.40 13.71
CA SER A 71 17.91 -4.24 13.25
C SER A 71 18.43 -4.44 11.85
N VAL A 72 18.35 -3.40 11.02
CA VAL A 72 18.98 -3.41 9.69
C VAL A 72 19.88 -2.20 9.50
N THR A 73 21.01 -2.44 8.86
CA THR A 73 21.89 -1.42 8.29
C THR A 73 22.06 -1.69 6.81
N ILE A 74 21.77 -0.69 5.97
CA ILE A 74 21.95 -0.75 4.51
C ILE A 74 23.04 0.24 4.12
N ASN A 75 24.19 -0.28 3.70
CA ASN A 75 25.37 0.46 3.25
C ASN A 75 25.52 0.27 1.73
N GLY A 76 24.90 1.15 0.94
CA GLY A 76 24.88 0.98 -0.51
C GLY A 76 23.89 -0.08 -1.00
N GLY A 77 23.95 -0.41 -2.29
CA GLY A 77 23.10 -1.42 -2.92
C GLY A 77 21.76 -0.91 -3.47
N TYR A 78 20.99 -1.84 -4.03
CA TYR A 78 19.72 -1.57 -4.70
C TYR A 78 18.61 -2.47 -4.16
N VAL A 79 17.54 -1.88 -3.64
CA VAL A 79 16.31 -2.56 -3.24
C VAL A 79 15.22 -2.06 -4.18
N ASP A 80 14.73 -2.90 -5.08
CA ASP A 80 13.63 -2.51 -5.98
C ASP A 80 12.30 -2.41 -5.22
N GLY A 81 12.11 -3.26 -4.21
CA GLY A 81 10.99 -3.16 -3.29
C GLY A 81 11.16 -2.10 -2.21
N SER A 82 10.53 -2.35 -1.07
CA SER A 82 10.51 -1.46 0.09
C SER A 82 11.35 -1.99 1.25
N VAL A 83 11.71 -1.10 2.17
CA VAL A 83 12.19 -1.46 3.52
C VAL A 83 10.99 -1.38 4.46
N GLN A 84 10.54 -2.51 5.00
CA GLN A 84 9.27 -2.63 5.72
C GLN A 84 9.46 -3.00 7.19
N ALA A 85 8.96 -2.14 8.09
CA ALA A 85 8.99 -2.34 9.54
C ALA A 85 7.72 -1.85 10.28
N GLU A 86 6.58 -1.68 9.59
CA GLU A 86 5.36 -1.01 10.08
C GLU A 86 4.61 -1.68 11.25
N SER A 87 4.96 -2.91 11.64
CA SER A 87 4.32 -3.63 12.74
C SER A 87 5.30 -4.47 13.54
N LYS A 88 6.55 -3.98 13.60
CA LYS A 88 7.69 -4.80 14.00
C LYS A 88 8.52 -4.17 15.11
N SER A 89 8.19 -2.95 15.56
CA SER A 89 8.91 -2.25 16.63
C SER A 89 10.44 -2.45 16.53
N PRO A 90 11.05 -2.14 15.36
CA PRO A 90 12.42 -2.53 15.08
C PRO A 90 13.39 -1.91 16.09
N GLY A 91 14.48 -2.62 16.39
CA GLY A 91 15.54 -2.15 17.25
C GLY A 91 16.36 -1.03 16.61
N SER A 92 16.57 -1.06 15.29
CA SER A 92 17.12 0.07 14.53
C SER A 92 16.91 -0.10 13.03
N VAL A 93 16.81 1.02 12.31
CA VAL A 93 16.77 1.03 10.84
C VAL A 93 17.73 2.10 10.35
N VAL A 94 18.82 1.67 9.70
CA VAL A 94 19.84 2.57 9.18
C VAL A 94 19.97 2.37 7.68
N VAL A 95 19.76 3.43 6.90
CA VAL A 95 19.97 3.47 5.44
C VAL A 95 20.98 4.57 5.14
N ARG A 96 22.15 4.18 4.62
CA ARG A 96 23.29 5.08 4.40
C ARG A 96 23.45 5.50 2.95
N SER A 97 24.42 6.39 2.74
CA SER A 97 24.74 6.97 1.45
C SER A 97 25.04 5.91 0.39
N GLY A 98 24.51 6.10 -0.81
CA GLY A 98 24.68 5.18 -1.93
C GLY A 98 23.63 4.06 -1.99
N ALA A 99 22.81 3.89 -0.95
CA ALA A 99 21.66 2.99 -1.03
C ALA A 99 20.56 3.59 -1.90
N ARG A 100 20.00 2.77 -2.80
CA ARG A 100 18.80 3.11 -3.58
C ARG A 100 17.67 2.15 -3.23
N VAL A 101 16.56 2.70 -2.76
CA VAL A 101 15.31 1.98 -2.48
C VAL A 101 14.27 2.49 -3.46
N ASN A 102 13.81 1.67 -4.40
CA ASN A 102 12.85 2.12 -5.42
C ASN A 102 11.43 2.20 -4.85
N GLY A 103 11.07 1.32 -3.90
CA GLY A 103 9.85 1.42 -3.11
C GLY A 103 9.95 2.40 -1.94
N ASN A 104 9.25 2.07 -0.86
CA ASN A 104 9.11 2.93 0.33
C ASN A 104 10.10 2.54 1.43
N ILE A 105 10.36 3.46 2.36
CA ILE A 105 10.94 3.15 3.67
C ILE A 105 9.86 3.39 4.71
N GLN A 106 9.40 2.33 5.37
CA GLN A 106 8.24 2.39 6.25
C GLN A 106 8.58 1.86 7.64
N VAL A 107 8.61 2.75 8.63
CA VAL A 107 9.07 2.42 9.99
C VAL A 107 8.05 2.88 11.03
N LYS A 108 7.61 1.93 11.86
CA LYS A 108 6.66 2.19 12.94
C LYS A 108 7.14 1.60 14.27
N TYR A 109 6.88 2.33 15.36
CA TYR A 109 7.16 1.88 16.73
C TYR A 109 8.64 1.54 17.01
N ALA A 110 9.59 2.09 16.26
CA ALA A 110 11.01 1.82 16.47
C ALA A 110 11.43 2.15 17.90
N THR A 111 12.14 1.21 18.51
CA THR A 111 12.62 1.30 19.91
C THR A 111 14.08 1.74 19.99
N GLY A 112 14.84 1.65 18.89
CA GLY A 112 16.12 2.32 18.73
C GLY A 112 16.21 3.10 17.42
N ALA A 113 17.38 3.71 17.20
CA ALA A 113 17.52 4.82 16.26
C ALA A 113 17.09 4.47 14.82
N VAL A 114 16.42 5.43 14.17
CA VAL A 114 16.13 5.39 12.74
C VAL A 114 16.97 6.45 12.06
N THR A 115 17.83 6.06 11.13
CA THR A 115 18.72 6.99 10.42
C THR A 115 18.63 6.75 8.92
N ILE A 116 18.25 7.77 8.16
CA ILE A 116 18.23 7.75 6.71
C ILE A 116 19.14 8.88 6.24
N ASN A 117 20.29 8.54 5.67
CA ASN A 117 21.34 9.50 5.35
C ASN A 117 21.89 9.26 3.94
N GLY A 118 21.79 10.24 3.05
CA GLY A 118 22.38 10.16 1.72
C GLY A 118 21.74 9.13 0.77
N ALA A 119 20.52 8.67 1.05
CA ALA A 119 19.83 7.65 0.27
C ALA A 119 19.03 8.24 -0.89
N ARG A 120 18.77 7.42 -1.91
CA ARG A 120 17.76 7.70 -2.95
C ARG A 120 16.54 6.81 -2.75
N VAL A 121 15.39 7.42 -2.54
CA VAL A 121 14.12 6.71 -2.29
C VAL A 121 13.15 7.05 -3.42
N GLY A 122 12.69 6.04 -4.16
CA GLY A 122 11.74 6.18 -5.26
C GLY A 122 10.31 6.42 -4.79
N GLY A 123 9.93 5.79 -3.67
CA GLY A 123 8.64 5.98 -3.02
C GLY A 123 8.68 6.94 -1.84
N ASP A 124 7.83 6.67 -0.85
CA ASP A 124 7.66 7.48 0.35
C ASP A 124 8.62 7.04 1.47
N VAL A 125 8.99 8.00 2.31
CA VAL A 125 9.57 7.74 3.63
C VAL A 125 8.50 8.00 4.68
N GLN A 126 8.02 6.95 5.34
CA GLN A 126 6.93 6.98 6.32
C GLN A 126 7.43 6.57 7.70
N LEU A 127 7.47 7.53 8.63
CA LEU A 127 8.03 7.36 9.98
C LEU A 127 6.96 7.69 11.02
N PHE A 128 6.32 6.66 11.58
CA PHE A 128 5.16 6.84 12.46
C PHE A 128 5.35 6.24 13.86
N GLU A 129 4.89 6.95 14.89
CA GLU A 129 4.78 6.42 16.26
C GLU A 129 6.10 5.85 16.84
N ASN A 130 7.25 6.30 16.34
CA ASN A 130 8.55 5.80 16.79
C ASN A 130 8.92 6.43 18.13
N ARG A 131 9.58 5.65 19.00
CA ARG A 131 9.94 6.09 20.36
C ARG A 131 11.39 6.50 20.51
N ALA A 132 12.24 6.17 19.55
CA ALA A 132 13.65 6.54 19.52
C ALA A 132 13.94 7.74 18.61
N ALA A 133 15.17 8.23 18.69
CA ALA A 133 15.64 9.33 17.84
C ALA A 133 15.57 8.96 16.35
N ILE A 134 15.08 9.91 15.56
CA ILE A 134 15.01 9.81 14.11
C ILE A 134 15.91 10.88 13.50
N SER A 135 16.75 10.49 12.54
CA SER A 135 17.56 11.41 11.75
C SER A 135 17.38 11.17 10.25
N VAL A 136 16.99 12.21 9.50
CA VAL A 136 16.77 12.14 8.05
C VAL A 136 17.57 13.25 7.38
N ASN A 137 18.67 12.92 6.70
CA ASN A 137 19.58 13.93 6.14
C ASN A 137 20.02 13.62 4.71
N ASN A 138 20.16 14.66 3.88
CA ASN A 138 20.80 14.59 2.57
C ASN A 138 20.22 13.53 1.62
N ASN A 139 18.92 13.21 1.77
CA ASN A 139 18.27 12.20 0.94
C ASN A 139 17.63 12.84 -0.29
N VAL A 140 17.50 12.07 -1.37
CA VAL A 140 16.63 12.40 -2.51
C VAL A 140 15.43 11.47 -2.47
N ILE A 141 14.25 12.03 -2.25
CA ILE A 141 13.00 11.28 -2.07
C ILE A 141 12.05 11.71 -3.19
N ASP A 142 11.69 10.75 -4.04
CA ASP A 142 10.80 11.00 -5.18
C ASP A 142 9.32 11.02 -4.77
N GLY A 143 8.95 10.33 -3.69
CA GLY A 143 7.66 10.43 -3.03
C GLY A 143 7.63 11.50 -1.92
N ASN A 144 6.87 11.22 -0.87
CA ASN A 144 6.65 12.07 0.29
C ASN A 144 7.58 11.71 1.45
N LEU A 145 7.84 12.68 2.31
CA LEU A 145 8.49 12.50 3.61
C LEU A 145 7.46 12.74 4.72
N GLN A 146 6.88 11.66 5.27
CA GLN A 146 5.76 11.71 6.20
C GLN A 146 6.18 11.28 7.60
N CYS A 147 5.98 12.15 8.59
CA CYS A 147 6.38 11.88 9.96
C CYS A 147 5.32 12.30 10.96
N LYS A 148 4.71 11.32 11.62
CA LYS A 148 3.53 11.52 12.46
C LYS A 148 3.64 10.77 13.78
N GLU A 149 3.23 11.43 14.86
CA GLU A 149 3.13 10.84 16.20
C GLU A 149 4.42 10.20 16.72
N ASN A 150 5.59 10.54 16.17
CA ASN A 150 6.86 10.14 16.76
C ASN A 150 7.05 10.87 18.10
N LEU A 151 7.62 10.17 19.09
CA LEU A 151 7.81 10.68 20.44
C LEU A 151 8.59 12.00 20.45
N SER A 152 9.62 12.08 19.62
CA SER A 152 10.33 13.31 19.30
C SER A 152 10.20 13.60 17.81
N ALA A 153 10.08 14.88 17.46
CA ALA A 153 10.11 15.27 16.06
C ALA A 153 11.44 14.83 15.42
N PRO A 154 11.41 14.26 14.20
CA PRO A 154 12.64 13.89 13.50
C PRO A 154 13.57 15.08 13.28
N ALA A 155 14.87 14.86 13.41
CA ALA A 155 15.90 15.85 13.13
C ALA A 155 16.52 15.63 11.74
N GLY A 156 17.03 16.69 11.14
CA GLY A 156 17.88 16.61 9.97
C GLY A 156 17.71 17.75 8.98
N ALA A 157 18.47 17.71 7.89
CA ALA A 157 18.50 18.74 6.87
C ALA A 157 18.99 18.21 5.51
N GLY A 158 18.93 19.06 4.49
CA GLY A 158 19.52 18.76 3.17
C GLY A 158 18.73 17.75 2.34
N ASN A 159 17.51 17.38 2.75
CA ASN A 159 16.69 16.47 1.97
C ASN A 159 16.07 17.20 0.78
N VAL A 160 16.03 16.53 -0.37
CA VAL A 160 15.30 16.94 -1.56
C VAL A 160 14.10 16.01 -1.70
N VAL A 161 12.90 16.54 -1.48
CA VAL A 161 11.64 15.78 -1.53
C VAL A 161 10.84 16.30 -2.72
N LYS A 162 10.55 15.43 -3.70
CA LYS A 162 9.75 15.80 -4.88
C LYS A 162 8.25 15.86 -4.58
N GLY A 163 7.78 15.02 -3.64
CA GLY A 163 6.44 15.11 -3.06
C GLY A 163 6.36 16.18 -1.96
N SER A 164 5.60 15.89 -0.91
CA SER A 164 5.46 16.74 0.28
C SER A 164 6.31 16.25 1.44
N ALA A 165 6.86 17.18 2.22
CA ALA A 165 7.35 16.91 3.58
C ALA A 165 6.24 17.29 4.58
N GLU A 166 5.75 16.31 5.33
CA GLU A 166 4.50 16.44 6.09
C GLU A 166 4.74 16.39 7.61
N ASP A 167 3.81 17.00 8.36
CA ASP A 167 3.73 16.91 9.81
C ASP A 167 5.06 17.27 10.52
N GLN A 168 5.64 16.35 11.28
CA GLN A 168 6.88 16.57 12.04
C GLN A 168 8.10 16.71 11.12
N CYS A 169 7.99 16.33 9.85
CA CYS A 169 9.08 16.38 8.87
C CYS A 169 9.03 17.58 7.92
N ARG A 170 8.05 18.48 8.05
CA ARG A 170 7.90 19.67 7.18
C ARG A 170 9.16 20.54 7.07
N GLY A 171 9.99 20.57 8.12
CA GLY A 171 11.18 21.40 8.21
C GLY A 171 12.47 20.74 7.73
N LEU A 172 12.42 19.52 7.18
CA LEU A 172 13.62 18.74 6.86
C LEU A 172 14.13 18.91 5.43
N THR A 173 13.47 19.72 4.61
CA THR A 173 13.90 19.96 3.22
C THR A 173 15.02 21.02 3.18
N GLY A 174 16.02 20.79 2.32
CA GLY A 174 17.24 21.61 2.21
C GLY A 174 17.08 22.92 1.43
N THR A 175 15.87 23.24 0.98
CA THR A 175 15.52 24.53 0.37
C THR A 175 14.60 25.28 1.32
N ALA A 176 14.77 26.60 1.39
CA ALA A 176 13.97 27.55 2.15
C ALA A 176 12.49 27.12 2.30
N PRO A 177 11.87 27.37 3.46
CA PRO A 177 10.55 26.82 3.78
C PRO A 177 9.60 27.04 2.62
N ALA A 178 9.01 25.95 2.12
CA ALA A 178 7.81 26.04 1.30
C ALA A 178 6.85 27.04 2.00
N PRO A 179 6.17 27.92 1.24
CA PRO A 179 5.39 29.00 1.83
C PRO A 179 4.54 28.46 2.98
N SER A 180 4.69 29.07 4.15
CA SER A 180 3.79 28.82 5.28
C SER A 180 2.37 28.86 4.71
N PRO A 181 1.51 27.86 4.97
CA PRO A 181 0.13 28.00 4.59
C PRO A 181 -0.35 29.32 5.18
N ALA A 182 -0.85 30.20 4.30
CA ALA A 182 -1.70 31.31 4.69
C ALA A 182 -2.75 30.78 5.69
N PRO A 183 -3.25 31.61 6.63
CA PRO A 183 -4.18 31.16 7.65
C PRO A 183 -5.26 30.27 7.03
N SER A 184 -5.45 29.08 7.62
CA SER A 184 -6.35 28.06 7.13
C SER A 184 -7.71 28.69 6.79
N GLY A 185 -7.96 28.85 5.50
CA GLY A 185 -9.30 28.69 4.99
C GLY A 185 -9.82 27.31 5.44
N PRO A 186 -11.15 27.12 5.53
CA PRO A 186 -11.69 25.84 5.96
C PRO A 186 -11.05 24.71 5.14
N ALA A 187 -10.61 23.66 5.83
CA ALA A 187 -10.05 22.47 5.20
C ALA A 187 -10.97 22.05 4.04
N VAL A 188 -10.41 21.92 2.84
CA VAL A 188 -11.20 21.55 1.66
C VAL A 188 -11.83 20.19 1.95
N ASP A 189 -13.15 20.16 1.97
CA ASP A 189 -13.89 18.93 2.12
C ASP A 189 -13.89 18.21 0.77
N ILE A 190 -12.86 17.38 0.60
CA ILE A 190 -12.59 16.62 -0.63
C ILE A 190 -13.79 15.78 -1.07
N TYR A 191 -14.71 15.43 -0.17
CA TYR A 191 -15.84 14.57 -0.46
C TYR A 191 -17.02 15.32 -1.10
N ILE A 192 -17.03 16.65 -1.08
CA ILE A 192 -18.14 17.47 -1.58
C ILE A 192 -17.72 18.70 -2.40
N THR A 193 -16.42 18.94 -2.53
CA THR A 193 -15.87 20.07 -3.29
C THR A 193 -15.42 19.56 -4.66
N PRO A 194 -16.06 19.96 -5.79
CA PRO A 194 -15.62 19.55 -7.12
C PRO A 194 -14.17 19.95 -7.42
N GLY A 195 -13.48 19.16 -8.24
CA GLY A 195 -12.12 19.43 -8.73
C GLY A 195 -11.10 18.35 -8.36
N ASP A 196 -9.87 18.55 -8.85
CA ASP A 196 -8.70 17.76 -8.47
C ASP A 196 -8.04 18.42 -7.25
N HIS A 197 -7.81 17.63 -6.20
CA HIS A 197 -7.24 18.09 -4.93
C HIS A 197 -6.01 17.29 -4.57
N TYR A 198 -5.06 17.91 -3.88
CA TYR A 198 -3.95 17.22 -3.24
C TYR A 198 -4.06 17.41 -1.73
N VAL A 199 -4.47 16.36 -1.02
CA VAL A 199 -4.76 16.40 0.42
C VAL A 199 -4.19 15.16 1.09
N ASN A 200 -3.42 15.36 2.15
CA ASN A 200 -2.74 14.32 2.93
C ASN A 200 -1.91 13.36 2.06
N GLY A 201 -1.06 13.91 1.19
CA GLY A 201 -0.16 13.13 0.32
C GLY A 201 -0.82 12.37 -0.83
N ARG A 202 -2.13 12.53 -1.03
CA ARG A 202 -2.89 11.78 -2.05
C ARG A 202 -3.56 12.74 -3.02
N ARG A 203 -3.60 12.35 -4.30
CA ARG A 203 -4.42 13.03 -5.31
C ARG A 203 -5.84 12.50 -5.23
N TRP A 204 -6.77 13.43 -5.10
CA TRP A 204 -8.19 13.22 -5.06
C TRP A 204 -8.82 13.89 -6.27
N ARG A 205 -9.92 13.33 -6.75
CA ARG A 205 -10.74 13.93 -7.79
C ARG A 205 -12.19 13.82 -7.36
N THR A 206 -12.90 14.93 -7.35
CA THR A 206 -14.31 14.95 -6.99
C THR A 206 -15.14 15.61 -8.06
N VAL A 207 -16.21 14.93 -8.46
CA VAL A 207 -17.21 15.45 -9.41
C VAL A 207 -18.56 15.32 -8.74
N CYS A 208 -19.33 16.41 -8.71
CA CYS A 208 -20.67 16.44 -8.15
C CYS A 208 -21.71 16.61 -9.25
N GLU A 209 -22.85 15.95 -9.07
CA GLU A 209 -24.02 16.04 -9.95
C GLU A 209 -25.28 16.27 -9.10
N PRO A 210 -26.31 16.95 -9.64
CA PRO A 210 -27.61 17.03 -8.98
C PRO A 210 -28.18 15.63 -8.68
N TYR A 211 -28.74 15.46 -7.49
CA TYR A 211 -29.37 14.21 -7.07
C TYR A 211 -30.64 14.51 -6.27
N SER A 212 -31.78 14.52 -6.95
CA SER A 212 -33.08 14.86 -6.35
C SER A 212 -33.00 16.19 -5.58
N ALA A 213 -33.21 16.18 -4.27
CA ALA A 213 -33.16 17.35 -3.38
C ALA A 213 -31.77 17.63 -2.75
N THR A 214 -30.70 17.02 -3.25
CA THR A 214 -29.31 17.28 -2.85
C THR A 214 -28.37 17.16 -4.07
N GLU A 215 -27.07 17.16 -3.85
CA GLU A 215 -26.07 16.76 -4.86
C GLU A 215 -25.36 15.48 -4.40
N ARG A 216 -24.97 14.67 -5.37
CA ARG A 216 -24.16 13.48 -5.16
C ARG A 216 -22.77 13.72 -5.73
N CYS A 217 -21.76 13.57 -4.90
CA CYS A 217 -20.36 13.75 -5.26
C CYS A 217 -19.65 12.40 -5.33
N ARG A 218 -19.07 12.07 -6.48
CA ARG A 218 -18.15 10.95 -6.66
C ARG A 218 -16.75 11.42 -6.34
N THR A 219 -16.13 10.77 -5.35
CA THR A 219 -14.73 11.00 -5.00
C THR A 219 -13.89 9.80 -5.44
N GLU A 220 -12.83 10.10 -6.18
CA GLU A 220 -11.82 9.16 -6.65
C GLU A 220 -10.47 9.53 -6.06
N ILE A 221 -9.61 8.52 -5.98
CA ILE A 221 -8.28 8.64 -5.44
C ILE A 221 -7.27 8.00 -6.39
N GLN A 222 -6.13 8.63 -6.57
CA GLN A 222 -5.03 7.99 -7.28
C GLN A 222 -4.48 6.83 -6.44
N ALA A 223 -4.52 5.62 -7.01
CA ALA A 223 -4.08 4.40 -6.34
C ALA A 223 -3.61 3.34 -7.36
N THR A 224 -2.83 2.38 -6.86
CA THR A 224 -2.59 1.11 -7.55
C THR A 224 -3.74 0.17 -7.24
N ILE A 225 -4.44 -0.30 -8.27
CA ILE A 225 -5.54 -1.27 -8.17
C ILE A 225 -5.19 -2.55 -8.91
N VAL A 226 -5.75 -3.66 -8.44
CA VAL A 226 -5.62 -4.95 -9.13
C VAL A 226 -6.89 -5.19 -9.92
N LYS A 227 -6.75 -5.46 -11.21
CA LYS A 227 -7.86 -5.83 -12.11
C LYS A 227 -7.69 -7.26 -12.59
N TRP A 228 -8.80 -7.91 -12.89
CA TRP A 228 -8.79 -9.14 -13.68
C TRP A 228 -8.76 -8.75 -15.15
N ASP A 229 -7.74 -9.20 -15.85
CA ASP A 229 -7.56 -9.16 -17.29
C ASP A 229 -8.06 -10.52 -17.81
N ASP A 230 -9.17 -10.54 -18.54
CA ASP A 230 -9.82 -11.76 -19.02
C ASP A 230 -8.98 -12.51 -20.06
N GLY A 231 -7.99 -11.84 -20.66
CA GLY A 231 -7.14 -12.37 -21.71
C GLY A 231 -7.86 -12.41 -23.07
N ASP A 232 -7.11 -12.28 -24.17
CA ASP A 232 -7.62 -12.60 -25.50
C ASP A 232 -7.73 -14.12 -25.66
N ASP A 233 -8.40 -14.61 -26.72
CA ASP A 233 -8.82 -16.02 -26.93
C ASP A 233 -7.75 -17.12 -26.71
N ASP A 234 -6.46 -16.78 -26.65
CA ASP A 234 -5.33 -17.69 -26.43
C ASP A 234 -4.61 -17.53 -25.05
N ASP A 235 -4.94 -16.50 -24.25
CA ASP A 235 -4.33 -16.22 -22.95
C ASP A 235 -5.25 -16.63 -21.79
N ARG A 236 -4.69 -17.26 -20.74
CA ARG A 236 -5.45 -17.49 -19.50
C ARG A 236 -5.58 -16.16 -18.76
N GLY A 237 -6.80 -15.79 -18.37
CA GLY A 237 -7.06 -14.59 -17.57
C GLY A 237 -6.14 -14.47 -16.34
N ARG A 238 -5.69 -13.26 -16.06
CA ARG A 238 -4.68 -12.95 -15.03
C ARG A 238 -5.02 -11.70 -14.25
N PHE A 239 -4.44 -11.59 -13.06
CA PHE A 239 -4.50 -10.34 -12.30
C PHE A 239 -3.41 -9.38 -12.76
N VAL A 240 -3.79 -8.14 -13.04
CA VAL A 240 -2.87 -7.06 -13.44
C VAL A 240 -2.96 -5.89 -12.47
N GLN A 241 -1.80 -5.37 -12.05
CA GLN A 241 -1.75 -4.11 -11.29
C GLN A 241 -1.80 -2.93 -12.26
N VAL A 242 -2.67 -1.97 -11.98
CA VAL A 242 -2.85 -0.76 -12.78
C VAL A 242 -2.84 0.46 -11.86
N ASN A 243 -2.05 1.47 -12.21
CA ASN A 243 -2.07 2.76 -11.53
C ASN A 243 -3.11 3.66 -12.19
N GLY A 244 -4.01 4.26 -11.40
CA GLY A 244 -5.03 5.14 -11.93
C GLY A 244 -5.96 5.71 -10.89
N TRP A 245 -7.04 6.35 -11.35
CA TRP A 245 -8.13 6.79 -10.50
C TRP A 245 -8.95 5.59 -10.05
N ALA A 246 -9.03 5.40 -8.74
CA ALA A 246 -9.84 4.38 -8.10
C ALA A 246 -11.01 5.06 -7.38
N PHE A 247 -12.19 4.44 -7.45
CA PHE A 247 -13.34 4.91 -6.70
C PHE A 247 -13.07 4.84 -5.19
N ASN A 248 -13.30 5.95 -4.48
CA ASN A 248 -13.22 5.98 -3.03
C ASN A 248 -14.61 5.84 -2.40
N ASN A 249 -15.53 6.76 -2.71
CA ASN A 249 -16.91 6.71 -2.25
C ASN A 249 -17.81 7.71 -3.01
N LEU A 250 -19.12 7.55 -2.86
CA LEU A 250 -20.11 8.59 -3.14
C LEU A 250 -20.44 9.37 -1.86
N THR A 251 -20.69 10.66 -1.97
CA THR A 251 -21.14 11.50 -0.85
C THR A 251 -22.39 12.26 -1.26
N TYR A 252 -23.47 12.08 -0.51
CA TYR A 252 -24.66 12.90 -0.65
C TYR A 252 -24.53 14.11 0.27
N LYS A 253 -24.54 15.32 -0.32
CA LYS A 253 -24.35 16.57 0.41
C LYS A 253 -25.45 16.79 1.45
N ALA A 254 -25.11 17.61 2.44
CA ALA A 254 -25.98 17.90 3.57
C ALA A 254 -27.35 18.40 3.09
N THR A 255 -28.39 17.71 3.54
CA THR A 255 -29.80 18.11 3.38
C THR A 255 -30.57 17.66 4.62
N ALA A 256 -31.80 18.14 4.80
CA ALA A 256 -32.62 17.77 5.94
C ALA A 256 -32.80 16.25 6.03
N ARG A 257 -32.64 15.68 7.24
CA ARG A 257 -32.81 14.23 7.46
C ARG A 257 -34.20 13.73 7.04
N SER A 258 -35.23 14.58 7.16
CA SER A 258 -36.59 14.29 6.72
C SER A 258 -36.70 13.98 5.22
N THR A 259 -35.83 14.56 4.39
CA THR A 259 -35.75 14.27 2.95
C THR A 259 -35.38 12.81 2.66
N TRP A 260 -34.76 12.13 3.62
CA TRP A 260 -34.31 10.75 3.52
C TRP A 260 -35.28 9.73 4.12
N LYS A 261 -36.52 10.14 4.44
CA LYS A 261 -37.55 9.23 4.93
C LYS A 261 -37.74 8.07 3.93
N ASN A 262 -37.79 6.85 4.45
CA ASN A 262 -37.91 5.60 3.67
C ASN A 262 -36.76 5.33 2.68
N ASN A 263 -35.64 6.06 2.79
CA ASN A 263 -34.45 5.79 1.98
C ASN A 263 -33.41 5.00 2.80
N PRO A 264 -33.05 3.77 2.38
CA PRO A 264 -32.16 2.90 3.15
C PRO A 264 -30.70 3.40 3.23
N LEU A 265 -30.27 4.28 2.31
CA LEU A 265 -28.92 4.90 2.33
C LEU A 265 -28.70 5.81 3.55
N ALA A 266 -29.78 6.21 4.21
CA ALA A 266 -29.79 7.08 5.37
C ALA A 266 -30.56 6.45 6.54
N ALA A 267 -30.62 5.11 6.57
CA ALA A 267 -31.39 4.34 7.54
C ALA A 267 -32.83 4.85 7.71
N ASN A 268 -33.48 5.17 6.58
CA ASN A 268 -34.84 5.71 6.50
C ASN A 268 -35.05 7.03 7.26
N GLY A 269 -33.98 7.80 7.49
CA GLY A 269 -34.02 9.08 8.21
C GLY A 269 -34.09 8.93 9.73
N VAL A 270 -33.79 7.76 10.29
CA VAL A 270 -33.82 7.51 11.74
C VAL A 270 -32.51 7.99 12.38
N VAL A 271 -32.60 8.72 13.50
CA VAL A 271 -31.43 9.14 14.30
C VAL A 271 -30.80 7.91 14.97
N GLY A 272 -29.49 7.70 14.80
CA GLY A 272 -28.84 6.47 15.27
C GLY A 272 -29.25 5.22 14.50
N GLY A 273 -29.93 5.40 13.35
CA GLY A 273 -30.52 4.31 12.59
C GLY A 273 -29.49 3.33 12.03
N ARG A 274 -29.90 2.06 11.97
CA ARG A 274 -29.21 1.01 11.24
C ARG A 274 -30.21 0.34 10.31
N TYR A 275 -29.78 -0.01 9.10
CA TYR A 275 -30.66 -0.65 8.13
C TYR A 275 -29.86 -1.58 7.21
N THR A 276 -30.41 -2.75 6.90
CA THR A 276 -29.79 -3.73 6.01
C THR A 276 -30.82 -4.13 4.95
N TRP A 277 -30.38 -4.27 3.69
CA TRP A 277 -31.24 -4.68 2.58
C TRP A 277 -30.41 -5.37 1.50
N THR A 278 -31.09 -5.94 0.50
CA THR A 278 -30.46 -6.53 -0.68
C THR A 278 -30.93 -5.78 -1.91
N ASP A 279 -30.00 -5.40 -2.77
CA ASP A 279 -30.29 -4.74 -4.04
C ASP A 279 -29.12 -4.96 -5.02
N GLY A 280 -29.43 -5.10 -6.31
CA GLY A 280 -28.42 -5.34 -7.35
C GLY A 280 -27.53 -6.57 -7.11
N GLY A 281 -28.07 -7.61 -6.46
CA GLY A 281 -27.32 -8.83 -6.12
C GLY A 281 -26.34 -8.68 -4.95
N ARG A 282 -26.35 -7.55 -4.24
CA ARG A 282 -25.46 -7.27 -3.09
C ARG A 282 -26.26 -7.11 -1.82
N THR A 283 -25.66 -7.46 -0.69
CA THR A 283 -26.18 -7.09 0.62
C THR A 283 -25.60 -5.73 1.01
N TRP A 284 -26.45 -4.86 1.50
CA TRP A 284 -26.12 -3.49 1.89
C TRP A 284 -26.42 -3.30 3.36
N ARG A 285 -25.59 -2.52 4.05
CA ARG A 285 -25.91 -2.02 5.38
C ARG A 285 -25.61 -0.54 5.51
N THR A 286 -26.44 0.18 6.23
CA THR A 286 -26.23 1.57 6.63
C THR A 286 -26.21 1.67 8.14
N GLU A 287 -25.32 2.50 8.67
CA GLU A 287 -25.35 2.98 10.04
C GLU A 287 -25.25 4.51 10.07
N CYS A 288 -25.90 5.13 11.05
CA CYS A 288 -25.95 6.58 11.21
C CYS A 288 -25.66 7.00 12.65
N ASP A 289 -25.10 8.20 12.82
CA ASP A 289 -24.85 8.83 14.13
C ASP A 289 -24.03 7.97 15.12
N THR A 290 -23.19 7.06 14.61
CA THR A 290 -22.30 6.22 15.42
C THR A 290 -20.95 6.90 15.61
N ALA A 291 -20.11 6.36 16.49
CA ALA A 291 -18.72 6.81 16.63
C ALA A 291 -17.95 6.73 15.29
N LEU A 292 -18.32 5.81 14.39
CA LEU A 292 -17.68 5.63 13.09
C LEU A 292 -18.15 6.67 12.06
N THR A 293 -19.42 7.07 12.10
CA THR A 293 -20.00 7.99 11.10
C THR A 293 -19.97 9.44 11.54
N GLY A 294 -19.84 9.69 12.85
CA GLY A 294 -20.07 11.00 13.45
C GLY A 294 -21.57 11.34 13.50
N ARG A 295 -21.88 12.38 14.27
CA ARG A 295 -23.24 12.95 14.34
C ARG A 295 -23.61 13.56 12.99
N ASN A 296 -24.88 13.44 12.60
CA ASN A 296 -25.41 13.94 11.33
C ASN A 296 -24.76 13.30 10.08
N GLY A 297 -24.28 12.07 10.21
CA GLY A 297 -23.72 11.30 9.11
C GLY A 297 -24.22 9.87 9.10
N CYS A 298 -24.35 9.30 7.90
CA CYS A 298 -24.49 7.87 7.69
C CYS A 298 -23.37 7.35 6.79
N ARG A 299 -23.01 6.09 6.98
CA ARG A 299 -22.16 5.32 6.05
C ARG A 299 -22.90 4.08 5.61
N THR A 300 -22.86 3.83 4.30
CA THR A 300 -23.44 2.64 3.69
C THR A 300 -22.34 1.78 3.09
N TYR A 301 -22.40 0.49 3.41
CA TYR A 301 -21.47 -0.53 2.98
C TYR A 301 -22.19 -1.53 2.08
N ALA A 302 -21.47 -2.09 1.11
CA ALA A 302 -21.95 -3.14 0.22
C ALA A 302 -21.06 -4.39 0.38
N SER A 303 -21.66 -5.58 0.33
CA SER A 303 -20.90 -6.80 0.07
C SER A 303 -20.39 -6.76 -1.37
N ALA A 304 -19.10 -7.02 -1.54
CA ALA A 304 -18.45 -7.05 -2.84
C ALA A 304 -17.28 -8.03 -2.84
N ASP A 305 -17.09 -8.68 -3.98
CA ASP A 305 -15.87 -9.40 -4.29
C ASP A 305 -14.76 -8.40 -4.58
N VAL A 306 -13.66 -8.52 -3.84
CA VAL A 306 -12.47 -7.72 -4.03
C VAL A 306 -11.26 -8.62 -4.24
N VAL A 307 -10.21 -8.06 -4.84
CA VAL A 307 -8.94 -8.76 -4.97
C VAL A 307 -8.02 -8.41 -3.80
N GLU A 308 -7.47 -9.42 -3.14
CA GLU A 308 -6.46 -9.27 -2.09
C GLU A 308 -5.21 -10.08 -2.43
N ASN A 309 -4.03 -9.57 -2.06
CA ASN A 309 -2.81 -10.36 -2.08
C ASN A 309 -2.70 -11.16 -0.77
N ARG A 310 -2.71 -12.48 -0.87
CA ARG A 310 -2.50 -13.40 0.25
C ARG A 310 -1.31 -14.30 -0.05
N GLY A 311 -0.20 -14.04 0.64
CA GLY A 311 1.02 -14.86 0.51
C GLY A 311 1.63 -14.81 -0.90
N GLY A 312 1.58 -13.66 -1.57
CA GLY A 312 2.14 -13.48 -2.92
C GLY A 312 1.17 -13.81 -4.05
N ARG A 313 -0.05 -14.29 -3.76
CA ARG A 313 -1.08 -14.60 -4.77
C ARG A 313 -2.30 -13.71 -4.61
N TYR A 314 -2.83 -13.24 -5.75
CA TYR A 314 -4.12 -12.57 -5.78
C TYR A 314 -5.28 -13.56 -5.68
N VAL A 315 -6.23 -13.26 -4.79
CA VAL A 315 -7.43 -14.05 -4.58
C VAL A 315 -8.65 -13.13 -4.47
N TRP A 316 -9.79 -13.62 -4.94
CA TRP A 316 -11.08 -12.99 -4.69
C TRP A 316 -11.52 -13.25 -3.25
N VAL A 317 -12.01 -12.21 -2.60
CA VAL A 317 -12.51 -12.25 -1.23
C VAL A 317 -13.77 -11.42 -1.17
N GLU A 318 -14.86 -12.00 -0.69
CA GLU A 318 -16.07 -11.24 -0.40
C GLU A 318 -15.87 -10.45 0.91
N LYS A 319 -16.10 -9.14 0.87
CA LYS A 319 -16.09 -8.29 2.07
C LYS A 319 -17.05 -7.13 1.96
N GLU A 320 -17.33 -6.52 3.10
CA GLU A 320 -18.04 -5.25 3.13
C GLU A 320 -17.08 -4.09 2.83
N ILE A 321 -17.44 -3.31 1.82
CA ILE A 321 -16.70 -2.11 1.43
C ILE A 321 -17.58 -0.87 1.59
N LEU A 322 -16.99 0.24 2.03
CA LEU A 322 -17.69 1.53 2.07
C LEU A 322 -18.06 1.92 0.63
N ASN A 323 -19.33 2.21 0.40
CA ASN A 323 -19.82 2.67 -0.90
C ASN A 323 -20.18 4.15 -0.88
N ASN A 324 -20.93 4.59 0.13
CA ASN A 324 -21.38 5.97 0.20
C ASN A 324 -21.52 6.53 1.61
N MET A 325 -21.57 7.85 1.67
CA MET A 325 -21.84 8.64 2.86
C MET A 325 -23.05 9.55 2.61
N VAL A 326 -23.93 9.69 3.60
CA VAL A 326 -25.00 10.70 3.62
C VAL A 326 -24.70 11.68 4.74
N ARG A 327 -24.87 12.98 4.48
CA ARG A 327 -24.73 14.03 5.49
C ARG A 327 -26.06 14.72 5.72
N PHE A 328 -26.31 15.14 6.95
CA PHE A 328 -27.51 15.88 7.33
C PHE A 328 -27.16 17.31 7.77
N SER A 329 -28.05 18.25 7.48
CA SER A 329 -28.04 19.64 7.98
C SER A 329 -28.97 19.81 9.16
#